data_AF-A0A0F9G1E4-F1
#
_entry.id   AF-A0A0F9G1E4-F1
#
_cell.length_a   1.000
_cell.length_b   1.000
_cell.length_c   1.000
_cell.angle_alpha   90.00
_cell.angle_beta   90.00
_cell.angle_gamma   90.00
#
_symmetry.space_group_name_H-M   'P 1'
#
loop_
_entity.id
_entity.type
_entity.pdbx_description
1 polymer ?
#
loop_
_entity_poly.entity_id
_entity_poly.type
_entity_poly.pdbx_seq_one_letter_code
_entity_poly.pdbx_strand_id
1 'polypeptide(L)' 'EYTKLKYETEFSIRVSKYLDKLNRVEKFFNNSEVMPEKFVEQINLQRNRLIEVKNKYGSDVISLDKFIQ' A
#
# COMPACT_ATOMS: atom_id res chain seq x y z
N GLU A 1 4.28 28.46 -7.17
CA GLU A 1 2.98 27.78 -7.29
C GLU A 1 3.14 26.27 -7.13
N TYR A 2 2.06 25.59 -6.72
CA TYR A 2 2.02 24.14 -6.62
C TYR A 2 1.45 23.56 -7.92
N THR A 3 2.15 22.61 -8.54
CA THR A 3 1.80 22.08 -9.87
C THR A 3 1.13 20.72 -9.76
N LYS A 4 0.31 20.38 -10.76
CA LYS A 4 -0.27 19.02 -10.88
C LYS A 4 0.79 17.93 -10.86
N LEU A 5 1.93 18.16 -11.51
CA LEU A 5 3.04 17.20 -11.51
C LEU A 5 3.59 16.95 -10.08
N LYS A 6 3.72 18.01 -9.26
CA LYS A 6 4.12 17.85 -7.85
C LYS A 6 3.09 17.06 -7.07
N TYR A 7 1.80 17.38 -7.25
CA TYR A 7 0.69 16.65 -6.64
C TYR A 7 0.74 15.16 -6.96
N GLU A 8 0.80 14.81 -8.24
CA GLU A 8 0.84 13.41 -8.67
C GLU A 8 2.09 12.70 -8.14
N THR A 9 3.24 13.38 -8.11
CA THR A 9 4.49 12.80 -7.60
C THR A 9 4.40 12.48 -6.10
N GLU A 10 3.89 13.40 -5.30
CA GLU A 10 3.82 13.28 -3.83
C GLU A 10 2.72 12.31 -3.40
N PHE A 11 1.55 12.36 -4.05
CA PHE A 11 0.35 11.67 -3.61
C PHE A 11 0.05 10.36 -4.34
N SER A 12 0.82 9.98 -5.36
CA SER A 12 0.65 8.67 -6.00
C SER A 12 0.97 7.51 -5.06
N ILE A 13 0.09 6.52 -5.04
CA ILE A 13 0.31 5.25 -4.36
C ILE A 13 1.30 4.43 -5.19
N ARG A 14 2.38 3.95 -4.55
CA ARG A 14 3.39 3.08 -5.15
C ARG A 14 3.25 1.68 -4.56
N VAL A 15 2.49 0.84 -5.24
CA VAL A 15 2.00 -0.44 -4.70
C VAL A 15 3.15 -1.31 -4.21
N SER A 16 4.19 -1.51 -5.04
CA SER A 16 5.34 -2.33 -4.65
C SER A 16 6.02 -1.81 -3.37
N LYS A 17 6.20 -0.49 -3.22
CA LYS A 17 6.80 0.09 -2.01
C LYS A 17 5.96 -0.14 -0.75
N TYR A 18 4.63 -0.09 -0.86
CA TYR A 18 3.74 -0.37 0.26
C TYR A 18 3.75 -1.87 0.62
N LEU A 19 3.75 -2.77 -0.38
CA LEU A 19 3.88 -4.20 -0.16
C LEU A 19 5.21 -4.55 0.55
N ASP A 20 6.31 -3.93 0.13
CA ASP A 20 7.62 -4.10 0.78
C ASP A 20 7.61 -3.58 2.23
N LYS A 21 6.89 -2.48 2.50
CA LYS A 21 6.68 -2.00 3.87
C LYS A 21 5.93 -3.02 4.71
N LEU A 22 4.83 -3.59 4.20
CA LEU A 22 4.06 -4.62 4.92
C LEU A 22 4.91 -5.86 5.19
N ASN A 23 5.69 -6.32 4.20
CA ASN A 23 6.62 -7.44 4.37
C ASN A 23 7.65 -7.19 5.49
N ARG A 24 8.20 -5.98 5.60
CA ARG A 24 9.15 -5.63 6.66
C ARG A 24 8.49 -5.61 8.03
N VAL A 25 7.27 -5.07 8.11
CA VAL A 25 6.49 -5.04 9.35
C VAL A 25 6.20 -6.46 9.81
N GLU A 26 5.68 -7.32 8.92
CA GLU A 26 5.40 -8.73 9.21
C GLU A 26 6.65 -9.48 9.70
N LYS A 27 7.81 -9.29 9.04
CA LYS A 27 9.09 -9.86 9.48
C LYS A 27 9.52 -9.40 10.88
N PHE A 28 9.29 -8.14 11.23
CA PHE A 28 9.63 -7.61 12.55
C PHE A 28 8.80 -8.31 13.64
N PHE A 29 7.51 -8.52 13.39
CA PHE A 29 6.61 -9.13 14.37
C PHE A 29 6.66 -10.66 14.42
N ASN A 30 7.05 -11.34 13.34
CA ASN A 30 7.27 -12.79 13.37
C ASN A 30 8.41 -13.22 14.32
N ASN A 31 9.30 -12.29 14.68
CA ASN A 31 10.34 -12.53 15.68
C ASN A 31 9.84 -12.31 17.13
N SER A 32 8.57 -11.91 17.32
CA SER A 32 7.95 -11.77 18.63
C SER A 32 7.10 -13.00 18.95
N GLU A 33 7.16 -13.49 20.20
CA GLU A 33 6.53 -14.76 20.61
C GLU A 33 5.01 -14.81 20.39
N VAL A 34 4.33 -13.67 20.25
CA VAL A 34 2.88 -13.62 20.00
C VAL A 34 2.54 -12.40 19.13
N MET A 35 2.17 -12.63 17.87
CA MET A 35 1.53 -11.60 17.04
C MET A 35 0.00 -11.64 17.25
N PRO A 36 -0.65 -10.53 17.62
CA PRO A 36 -2.12 -10.52 17.76
C PRO A 36 -2.82 -10.85 16.43
N GLU A 37 -3.82 -11.71 16.43
CA GLU A 37 -4.56 -12.12 15.22
C GLU A 37 -5.11 -10.93 14.44
N LYS A 38 -5.67 -9.94 15.14
CA LYS A 38 -6.18 -8.70 14.53
C LYS A 38 -5.11 -7.96 13.75
N PHE A 39 -3.84 -8.02 14.18
CA PHE A 39 -2.75 -7.39 13.46
C PHE A 39 -2.49 -8.10 12.13
N VAL A 40 -2.40 -9.43 12.15
CA VAL A 40 -2.24 -10.26 10.94
C VAL A 40 -3.37 -10.00 9.95
N GLU A 41 -4.61 -9.96 10.44
CA GLU A 41 -5.79 -9.66 9.64
C GLU A 41 -5.68 -8.30 8.94
N GLN A 42 -5.28 -7.25 9.66
CA GLN A 42 -5.12 -5.92 9.08
C GLN A 42 -3.98 -5.83 8.06
N ILE A 43 -2.88 -6.55 8.26
CA ILE A 43 -1.78 -6.63 7.29
C ILE A 43 -2.28 -7.29 6.00
N ASN A 44 -2.98 -8.42 6.11
CA ASN A 44 -3.51 -9.15 4.97
C ASN A 44 -4.58 -8.34 4.22
N LEU A 45 -5.47 -7.66 4.94
CA LEU A 45 -6.48 -6.79 4.34
C LEU A 45 -5.85 -5.66 3.53
N GLN A 46 -4.82 -5.00 4.06
CA GLN A 46 -4.09 -3.94 3.35
C GLN A 46 -3.35 -4.49 2.12
N ARG A 47 -2.71 -5.67 2.24
CA ARG A 47 -2.02 -6.35 1.14
C ARG A 47 -2.99 -6.66 0.00
N ASN A 48 -4.15 -7.22 0.31
CA ASN A 48 -5.17 -7.57 -0.68
C ASN A 48 -5.69 -6.33 -1.41
N ARG A 49 -6.02 -5.26 -0.68
CA ARG A 49 -6.45 -3.98 -1.28
C ARG A 49 -5.40 -3.41 -2.24
N LEU A 50 -4.12 -3.47 -1.89
CA LEU A 50 -3.04 -3.01 -2.75
C LEU A 50 -2.93 -3.82 -4.05
N ILE A 51 -3.06 -5.16 -3.95
CA ILE A 51 -3.03 -6.06 -5.11
C ILE A 51 -4.26 -5.83 -6.00
N GLU A 52 -5.46 -5.76 -5.41
CA GLU A 52 -6.71 -5.50 -6.13
C GLU A 52 -6.64 -4.19 -6.91
N VAL A 53 -6.18 -3.12 -6.28
CA VAL A 53 -6.05 -1.81 -6.90
C VAL A 53 -4.99 -1.82 -8.01
N LYS A 54 -3.85 -2.49 -7.81
CA LYS A 54 -2.84 -2.70 -8.87
C LYS A 54 -3.43 -3.41 -10.08
N ASN A 55 -4.20 -4.47 -9.86
CA ASN A 55 -4.85 -5.24 -10.91
C ASN A 55 -5.93 -4.41 -11.63
N LYS A 56 -6.76 -3.68 -10.87
CA LYS A 56 -7.82 -2.82 -11.39
C LYS A 56 -7.29 -1.74 -12.34
N TYR A 57 -6.17 -1.11 -12.00
CA TYR A 57 -5.61 0.00 -12.78
C TYR A 57 -4.44 -0.40 -13.69
N GLY A 58 -4.00 -1.65 -13.66
CA GLY A 58 -2.89 -2.17 -14.47
C GLY A 58 -1.56 -1.45 -14.25
N SER A 59 -1.36 -0.81 -13.10
CA SER A 59 -0.19 0.04 -12.81
C SER A 59 0.31 -0.13 -11.39
N ASP A 60 1.63 -0.08 -11.21
CA ASP A 60 2.26 -0.06 -9.89
C ASP A 60 2.18 1.32 -9.21
N VAL A 61 2.15 2.38 -10.02
CA VAL A 61 2.02 3.77 -9.56
C VAL A 61 0.65 4.30 -9.93
N ILE A 62 -0.11 4.72 -8.93
CA ILE A 62 -1.52 5.04 -9.06
C ILE A 62 -1.77 6.43 -8.51
N SER A 63 -2.06 7.37 -9.42
CA SER A 63 -2.42 8.73 -9.06
C SER A 63 -3.72 8.76 -8.26
N LEU A 64 -3.78 9.64 -7.26
CA LEU A 64 -4.95 9.79 -6.41
C LEU A 64 -6.20 10.21 -7.20
N ASP A 65 -6.02 10.93 -8.31
CA ASP A 65 -7.10 11.35 -9.22
C ASP A 65 -7.92 10.15 -9.74
N LYS A 66 -7.34 8.95 -9.81
CA LYS A 66 -8.04 7.74 -10.25
C LYS A 66 -9.10 7.22 -9.27
N PHE A 67 -9.17 7.78 -8.05
CA PHE A 67 -10.11 7.39 -6.99
C PHE A 67 -11.22 8.41 -6.75
N ILE A 68 -11.15 9.61 -7.33
CA ILE A 68 -12.12 10.70 -7.12
C ILE A 68 -13.17 10.71 -8.27
N GLN A 69 -13.55 9.53 -8.76
CA GLN A 69 -14.55 9.38 -9.83
C GLN A 69 -15.97 9.36 -9.29
#